data_AF-A0A1Y6LI74-F1
#
_entry.id   AF-A0A1Y6LI74-F1
#
_cell.length_a   1.000
_cell.length_b   1.000
_cell.length_c   1.000
_cell.angle_alpha   90.00
_cell.angle_beta   90.00
_cell.angle_gamma   90.00
#
_symmetry.space_group_name_H-M   'P 1'
#
loop_
_entity.id
_entity.type
_entity.pdbx_description
1 polymer ?
#
loop_
_entity_poly.entity_id
_entity_poly.type
_entity_poly.pdbx_seq_one_letter_code
_entity_poly.pdbx_strand_id
1 'polypeptide(L)'
;MADPFEVRMRFTSQLQHLNASTSSAHKAANYALRHSEFSDDLHSCILEQLERNNMNNRANIMYFLPALCDTAKAQGEIGYIRMMERDILRIIDLVAPDDGSGAANVKVVRKVLGILRERTFLQPQTVVELEECIVGRDSGAVEASPRRDLVADATADTAVRNTPQSMAREAGGMGSGMFNPGIRLDKRQIEQRIEEDRERHKRAREGIWAIAQQQHSMGGLAVDAEFEKLWEDGSVVDDDDYQMAREEAEERRKHLEFDDY
;
A
#
# COMPACT_ATOMS: atom_id res chain seq x y z
N MET A 1 -12.34 23.81 26.58
CA MET A 1 -11.47 22.69 26.96
C MET A 1 -12.17 21.43 26.47
N ALA A 2 -11.54 20.64 25.61
CA ALA A 2 -12.13 19.41 25.12
C ALA A 2 -12.02 18.33 26.22
N ASP A 3 -13.02 17.45 26.31
CA ASP A 3 -12.98 16.31 27.23
C ASP A 3 -11.95 15.27 26.75
N PRO A 4 -10.94 14.88 27.55
CA PRO A 4 -9.93 13.91 27.14
C PRO A 4 -10.52 12.58 26.66
N PHE A 5 -11.59 12.10 27.32
CA PHE A 5 -12.23 10.84 26.94
C PHE A 5 -12.91 10.93 25.57
N GLU A 6 -13.64 12.02 25.30
CA GLU A 6 -14.22 12.25 23.98
C GLU A 6 -13.15 12.32 22.89
N VAL A 7 -12.05 13.04 23.13
CA VAL A 7 -10.95 13.16 22.16
C VAL A 7 -10.35 11.78 21.85
N ARG A 8 -10.08 10.99 22.89
CA ARG A 8 -9.57 9.61 22.76
C ARG A 8 -10.52 8.73 21.96
N MET A 9 -11.81 8.77 22.26
CA MET A 9 -12.84 7.94 21.61
C MET A 9 -12.96 8.29 20.12
N ARG A 10 -13.00 9.58 19.80
CA ARG A 10 -13.07 10.06 18.41
C ARG A 10 -11.81 9.71 17.62
N PHE A 11 -10.62 9.84 18.21
CA PHE A 11 -9.38 9.48 17.54
C PHE A 11 -9.28 7.98 17.31
N THR A 12 -9.61 7.18 18.33
CA THR A 12 -9.69 5.71 18.23
C THR A 12 -10.60 5.27 17.10
N SER A 13 -11.79 5.88 16.99
CA SER A 13 -12.73 5.59 15.90
C SER A 13 -12.14 5.95 14.53
N GLN A 14 -11.42 7.07 14.40
CA GLN A 14 -10.74 7.42 13.15
C GLN A 14 -9.67 6.39 12.76
N LEU A 15 -8.85 5.94 13.72
CA LEU A 15 -7.82 4.92 13.50
C LEU A 15 -8.41 3.57 13.06
N GLN A 16 -9.52 3.14 13.67
CA GLN A 16 -10.22 1.90 13.30
C GLN A 16 -10.76 1.90 11.87
N HIS A 17 -11.09 3.08 11.34
CA HIS A 17 -11.66 3.24 9.99
C HIS A 17 -10.65 3.81 8.99
N LEU A 18 -9.36 3.84 9.32
CA LEU A 18 -8.30 4.17 8.38
C LEU A 18 -8.32 3.20 7.20
N ASN A 19 -8.15 3.74 6.00
CA ASN A 19 -8.15 3.01 4.74
C ASN A 19 -6.99 3.47 3.84
N ALA A 20 -6.95 2.99 2.60
CA ALA A 20 -5.89 3.34 1.64
C ALA A 20 -5.87 4.81 1.19
N SER A 21 -6.91 5.60 1.47
CA SER A 21 -7.01 6.98 1.04
C SER A 21 -6.10 7.90 1.87
N THR A 22 -5.35 8.75 1.17
CA THR A 22 -4.55 9.83 1.77
C THR A 22 -5.40 10.80 2.60
N SER A 23 -6.64 11.06 2.16
CA SER A 23 -7.58 11.93 2.90
C SER A 23 -7.93 11.37 4.29
N SER A 24 -8.08 10.04 4.41
CA SER A 24 -8.36 9.40 5.70
C SER A 24 -7.21 9.59 6.69
N ALA A 25 -5.97 9.42 6.21
CA ALA A 25 -4.75 9.63 6.99
C ALA A 25 -4.57 11.10 7.40
N HIS A 26 -4.73 12.04 6.47
CA HIS A 26 -4.62 13.47 6.77
C HIS A 26 -5.70 13.96 7.74
N LYS A 27 -6.94 13.44 7.64
CA LYS A 27 -8.00 13.77 8.58
C LYS A 27 -7.62 13.36 10.02
N ALA A 28 -7.14 12.13 10.19
CA ALA A 28 -6.68 11.64 11.49
C ALA A 28 -5.47 12.44 12.01
N ALA A 29 -4.52 12.79 11.14
CA ALA A 29 -3.32 13.56 11.51
C ALA A 29 -3.70 14.96 12.00
N ASN A 30 -4.53 15.66 11.23
CA ASN A 30 -5.03 16.98 11.63
C ASN A 30 -5.83 16.93 12.94
N TYR A 31 -6.59 15.87 13.17
CA TYR A 31 -7.28 15.67 14.45
C TYR A 31 -6.30 15.54 15.62
N ALA A 32 -5.28 14.69 15.46
CA ALA A 32 -4.26 14.47 16.48
C ALA A 32 -3.47 15.74 16.83
N LEU A 33 -3.15 16.57 15.82
CA LEU A 33 -2.41 17.81 16.02
C LEU A 33 -3.28 18.95 16.54
N ARG A 34 -4.56 18.99 16.19
CA ARG A 34 -5.53 19.93 16.80
C ARG A 34 -5.65 19.74 18.31
N HIS A 35 -5.37 18.53 18.79
CA HIS A 35 -5.42 18.14 20.19
C HIS A 35 -4.03 17.71 20.70
N SER A 36 -2.97 18.45 20.33
CA SER A 36 -1.58 18.17 20.72
C SER A 36 -1.35 18.15 22.24
N GLU A 37 -2.20 18.84 23.00
CA GLU A 37 -2.27 18.80 24.47
C GLU A 37 -2.49 17.38 25.04
N PHE A 38 -3.04 16.46 24.25
CA PHE A 38 -3.26 15.06 24.62
C PHE A 38 -2.35 14.09 23.83
N SER A 39 -1.25 14.58 23.26
CA SER A 39 -0.42 13.81 22.33
C SER A 39 0.10 12.48 22.88
N ASP A 40 0.45 12.39 24.16
CA ASP A 40 0.88 11.13 24.79
C ASP A 40 -0.23 10.06 24.82
N ASP A 41 -1.47 10.45 25.15
CA ASP A 41 -2.63 9.55 25.17
C ASP A 41 -3.05 9.16 23.75
N LEU A 42 -3.01 10.12 22.81
CA LEU A 42 -3.32 9.85 21.41
C LEU A 42 -2.27 8.96 20.75
N HIS A 43 -0.98 9.11 21.07
CA HIS A 43 0.04 8.17 20.62
C HIS A 43 -0.17 6.77 21.21
N SER A 44 -0.59 6.69 22.48
CA SER A 44 -0.98 5.42 23.10
C SER A 44 -2.16 4.76 22.37
N CYS A 45 -3.13 5.54 21.86
CA CYS A 45 -4.21 5.03 21.03
C CYS A 45 -3.70 4.40 19.73
N ILE A 46 -2.66 4.97 19.10
CA ILE A 46 -2.05 4.40 17.88
C ILE A 46 -1.53 3.00 18.17
N LEU A 47 -0.76 2.84 19.24
CA LEU A 47 -0.20 1.55 19.64
C LEU A 47 -1.31 0.54 20.00
N GLU A 48 -2.33 0.97 20.75
CA GLU A 48 -3.48 0.13 21.09
C GLU A 48 -4.26 -0.34 19.85
N GLN A 49 -4.44 0.54 18.86
CA GLN A 49 -5.09 0.14 17.62
C GLN A 49 -4.23 -0.81 16.78
N LEU A 50 -2.90 -0.66 16.79
CA LEU A 50 -1.99 -1.62 16.18
C LEU A 50 -2.09 -3.00 16.86
N GLU A 51 -2.29 -3.07 18.16
CA GLU A 51 -2.43 -4.34 18.89
C GLU A 51 -3.77 -5.04 18.64
N ARG A 52 -4.86 -4.27 18.54
CA ARG A 52 -6.24 -4.81 18.57
C ARG A 52 -6.90 -4.98 17.21
N ASN A 53 -6.36 -4.39 16.14
CA ASN A 53 -6.97 -4.47 14.80
C ASN A 53 -6.34 -5.55 13.92
N ASN A 54 -7.02 -5.85 12.80
CA ASN A 54 -6.56 -6.80 11.80
C ASN A 54 -5.34 -6.31 11.01
N MET A 55 -4.65 -7.23 10.33
CA MET A 55 -3.42 -6.93 9.55
C MET A 55 -3.60 -5.83 8.51
N ASN A 56 -4.80 -5.69 7.94
CA ASN A 56 -5.06 -4.66 6.96
C ASN A 56 -5.07 -3.26 7.60
N ASN A 57 -5.83 -3.10 8.67
CA ASN A 57 -5.87 -1.83 9.41
C ASN A 57 -4.50 -1.50 10.01
N ARG A 58 -3.72 -2.48 10.49
CA ARG A 58 -2.33 -2.25 10.92
C ARG A 58 -1.46 -1.67 9.80
N ALA A 59 -1.58 -2.16 8.58
CA ALA A 59 -0.91 -1.56 7.42
C ALA A 59 -1.41 -0.14 7.14
N ASN A 60 -2.71 0.12 7.28
CA ASN A 60 -3.28 1.47 7.12
C ASN A 60 -2.74 2.45 8.18
N ILE A 61 -2.58 2.01 9.43
CA ILE A 61 -1.94 2.79 10.50
C ILE A 61 -0.46 3.03 10.15
N MET A 62 0.27 2.03 9.65
CA MET A 62 1.67 2.22 9.20
C MET A 62 1.77 3.31 8.13
N TYR A 63 0.88 3.31 7.13
CA TYR A 63 0.81 4.35 6.10
C TYR A 63 0.34 5.72 6.62
N PHE A 64 -0.31 5.76 7.78
CA PHE A 64 -0.74 7.00 8.41
C PHE A 64 0.44 7.74 9.09
N LEU A 65 1.45 7.03 9.59
CA LEU A 65 2.57 7.64 10.33
C LEU A 65 3.31 8.75 9.57
N PRO A 66 3.65 8.62 8.26
CA PRO A 66 4.25 9.72 7.51
C PRO A 66 3.35 10.96 7.43
N ALA A 67 2.03 10.77 7.28
CA ALA A 67 1.09 11.90 7.23
C ALA A 67 0.98 12.61 8.59
N LEU A 68 1.03 11.85 9.70
CA LEU A 68 1.13 12.39 11.05
C LEU A 68 2.41 13.22 11.21
N CYS A 69 3.55 12.68 10.83
CA CYS A 69 4.85 13.35 10.93
C CYS A 69 4.92 14.62 10.07
N ASP A 70 4.41 14.58 8.84
CA ASP A 70 4.32 15.76 7.96
C ASP A 70 3.52 16.88 8.61
N THR A 71 2.34 16.53 9.13
CA THR A 71 1.41 17.50 9.72
C THR A 71 2.00 18.08 11.01
N ALA A 72 2.66 17.23 11.80
CA ALA A 72 3.38 17.62 13.00
C ALA A 72 4.54 18.58 12.68
N LYS A 73 5.37 18.24 11.68
CA LYS A 73 6.47 19.10 11.20
C LYS A 73 5.97 20.44 10.68
N ALA A 74 4.87 20.45 9.93
CA ALA A 74 4.27 21.68 9.40
C ALA A 74 3.75 22.62 10.50
N GLN A 75 3.30 22.07 11.64
CA GLN A 75 2.85 22.84 12.80
C GLN A 75 3.96 23.12 13.83
N GLY A 76 5.19 22.63 13.61
CA GLY A 76 6.31 22.78 14.54
C GLY A 76 6.24 21.87 15.78
N GLU A 77 5.31 20.91 15.80
CA GLU A 77 5.08 19.98 16.90
C GLU A 77 5.94 18.72 16.75
N ILE A 78 7.13 18.70 17.35
CA ILE A 78 8.07 17.57 17.20
C ILE A 78 7.71 16.36 18.07
N GLY A 79 6.71 16.46 18.97
CA GLY A 79 6.35 15.42 19.93
C GLY A 79 5.98 14.09 19.26
N TYR A 80 5.10 14.13 18.26
CA TYR A 80 4.69 12.91 17.54
C TYR A 80 5.83 12.28 16.74
N ILE A 81 6.76 13.07 16.21
CA ILE A 81 7.95 12.56 15.50
C ILE A 81 8.82 11.77 16.48
N ARG A 82 9.12 12.34 17.64
CA ARG A 82 9.95 11.67 18.67
C ARG A 82 9.31 10.40 19.23
N MET A 83 8.00 10.42 19.47
CA MET A 83 7.27 9.25 19.94
C MET A 83 7.22 8.14 18.88
N MET A 84 7.05 8.51 17.60
CA MET A 84 7.12 7.57 16.48
C MET A 84 8.53 6.97 16.36
N GLU A 85 9.59 7.79 16.40
CA GLU A 85 10.99 7.34 16.35
C GLU A 85 11.31 6.37 17.49
N ARG A 86 10.88 6.69 18.73
CA ARG A 86 11.08 5.84 19.91
C ARG A 86 10.43 4.46 19.74
N ASP A 87 9.20 4.43 19.22
CA ASP A 87 8.38 3.22 19.20
C ASP A 87 8.38 2.50 17.84
N ILE A 88 9.18 2.94 16.86
CA ILE A 88 9.13 2.42 15.49
C ILE A 88 9.39 0.91 15.42
N LEU A 89 10.31 0.38 16.21
CA LEU A 89 10.56 -1.06 16.31
C LEU A 89 9.31 -1.81 16.79
N ARG A 90 8.68 -1.34 17.87
CA ARG A 90 7.43 -1.92 18.38
C ARG A 90 6.31 -1.85 17.36
N ILE A 91 6.20 -0.74 16.64
CA ILE A 91 5.21 -0.56 15.57
C ILE A 91 5.46 -1.59 14.46
N ILE A 92 6.71 -1.78 14.04
CA ILE A 92 7.09 -2.76 13.02
C ILE A 92 6.73 -4.17 13.47
N ASP A 93 7.05 -4.55 14.71
CA ASP A 93 6.72 -5.88 15.25
C ASP A 93 5.22 -6.13 15.35
N LEU A 94 4.40 -5.09 15.54
CA LEU A 94 2.95 -5.21 15.51
C LEU A 94 2.39 -5.33 14.07
N VAL A 95 3.01 -4.68 13.09
CA VAL A 95 2.54 -4.66 11.69
C VAL A 95 3.04 -5.88 10.89
N ALA A 96 4.27 -6.31 11.15
CA ALA A 96 4.96 -7.44 10.54
C ALA A 96 5.70 -8.26 11.61
N PRO A 97 4.98 -9.09 12.39
CA PRO A 97 5.58 -9.89 13.45
C PRO A 97 6.47 -11.03 12.90
N ASP A 98 7.37 -11.54 13.74
CA ASP A 98 8.31 -12.63 13.41
C ASP A 98 7.65 -13.99 13.15
N ASP A 99 6.39 -14.16 13.57
CA ASP A 99 5.62 -15.39 13.37
C ASP A 99 5.13 -15.59 11.92
N GLY A 100 5.43 -14.64 11.03
CA GLY A 100 5.03 -14.65 9.63
C GLY A 100 3.58 -14.22 9.37
N SER A 101 2.79 -13.95 10.42
CA SER A 101 1.37 -13.52 10.28
C SER A 101 1.23 -12.19 9.52
N GLY A 102 2.26 -11.35 9.57
CA GLY A 102 2.35 -10.07 8.87
C GLY A 102 3.24 -10.09 7.63
N ALA A 103 3.56 -11.26 7.06
CA ALA A 103 4.43 -11.38 5.86
C ALA A 103 3.95 -10.49 4.69
N ALA A 104 2.64 -10.38 4.48
CA ALA A 104 2.05 -9.53 3.45
C ALA A 104 2.31 -8.03 3.67
N ASN A 105 2.60 -7.61 4.90
CA ASN A 105 2.86 -6.22 5.26
C ASN A 105 4.35 -5.86 5.20
N VAL A 106 5.27 -6.80 5.02
CA VAL A 106 6.71 -6.50 4.99
C VAL A 106 7.05 -5.47 3.90
N LYS A 107 6.43 -5.58 2.72
CA LYS A 107 6.58 -4.59 1.64
C LYS A 107 6.03 -3.21 2.03
N VAL A 108 4.95 -3.18 2.81
CA VAL A 108 4.37 -1.92 3.35
C VAL A 108 5.36 -1.28 4.31
N VAL A 109 5.93 -2.04 5.24
CA VAL A 109 6.91 -1.54 6.21
C VAL A 109 8.11 -0.94 5.49
N ARG A 110 8.74 -1.68 4.57
CA ARG A 110 9.89 -1.19 3.77
C ARG A 110 9.56 0.11 3.04
N LYS A 111 8.38 0.17 2.39
CA LYS A 111 7.95 1.38 1.67
C LYS A 111 7.81 2.58 2.62
N VAL A 112 7.19 2.40 3.79
CA VAL A 112 6.99 3.47 4.76
C VAL A 112 8.32 3.92 5.38
N LEU A 113 9.22 3.01 5.71
CA LEU A 113 10.57 3.36 6.18
C LEU A 113 11.34 4.18 5.15
N GLY A 114 11.25 3.83 3.86
CA GLY A 114 11.79 4.64 2.77
C GLY A 114 11.22 6.06 2.73
N ILE A 115 9.90 6.20 2.91
CA ILE A 115 9.25 7.53 2.98
C ILE A 115 9.73 8.33 4.19
N LEU A 116 9.83 7.70 5.37
CA LEU A 116 10.31 8.35 6.59
C LEU A 116 11.77 8.80 6.46
N ARG A 117 12.61 8.01 5.76
CA ARG A 117 13.99 8.36 5.40
C ARG A 117 14.05 9.59 4.49
N GLU A 118 13.34 9.54 3.36
CA GLU A 118 13.31 10.61 2.36
C GLU A 118 12.85 11.94 2.96
N ARG A 119 11.92 11.87 3.92
CA ARG A 119 11.39 13.04 4.63
C ARG A 119 12.20 13.46 5.84
N THR A 120 13.33 12.80 6.10
CA THR A 120 14.27 13.07 7.20
C THR A 120 13.68 12.89 8.61
N PHE A 121 12.64 12.05 8.76
CA PHE A 121 12.09 11.65 10.05
C PHE A 121 12.81 10.47 10.67
N LEU A 122 13.58 9.71 9.88
CA LEU A 122 14.48 8.68 10.36
C LEU A 122 15.84 8.86 9.69
N GLN A 123 16.91 8.57 10.42
CA GLN A 123 18.25 8.60 9.85
C GLN A 123 18.43 7.44 8.86
N PRO A 124 19.22 7.62 7.79
CA PRO A 124 19.49 6.56 6.83
C PRO A 124 20.03 5.27 7.47
N GLN A 125 20.94 5.40 8.44
CA GLN A 125 21.50 4.25 9.18
C GLN A 125 20.41 3.49 9.96
N THR A 126 19.57 4.22 10.70
CA THR A 126 18.46 3.62 11.45
C THR A 126 17.54 2.82 10.52
N VAL A 127 17.25 3.32 9.32
CA VAL A 127 16.38 2.60 8.37
C VAL A 127 17.03 1.31 7.88
N VAL A 128 18.34 1.29 7.65
CA VAL A 128 19.06 0.06 7.29
C VAL A 128 18.98 -0.96 8.43
N GLU A 129 19.24 -0.55 9.67
CA GLU A 129 19.14 -1.44 10.84
C GLU A 129 17.71 -2.01 11.00
N LEU A 130 16.68 -1.17 10.82
CA LEU A 130 15.28 -1.62 10.86
C LEU A 130 14.94 -2.58 9.72
N GLU A 131 15.48 -2.36 8.53
CA GLU A 131 15.29 -3.25 7.38
C GLU A 131 15.96 -4.61 7.59
N GLU A 132 17.13 -4.64 8.23
CA GLU A 132 17.82 -5.88 8.62
C GLU A 132 16.98 -6.69 9.63
N CYS A 133 16.32 -6.03 10.59
CA CYS A 133 15.45 -6.69 11.56
C CYS A 133 14.24 -7.40 10.93
N ILE A 134 13.77 -6.98 9.76
CA ILE A 134 12.61 -7.56 9.08
C ILE A 134 12.98 -8.53 7.95
N VAL A 135 14.27 -8.82 7.76
CA VAL A 135 14.72 -9.84 6.79
C VAL A 135 14.17 -11.21 7.20
N GLY A 136 13.63 -11.96 6.23
CA GLY A 136 13.08 -13.29 6.46
C GLY A 136 11.61 -13.31 6.92
N ARG A 137 11.06 -12.19 7.42
CA ARG A 137 9.64 -12.08 7.82
C ARG A 137 8.67 -12.19 6.64
N ASP A 138 9.13 -12.03 5.41
CA ASP A 138 8.33 -12.15 4.18
C ASP A 138 8.12 -13.60 3.72
N SER A 139 8.87 -14.56 4.27
CA SER A 139 8.87 -15.96 3.84
C SER A 139 7.74 -16.80 4.46
N GLY A 140 7.09 -16.30 5.53
CA GLY A 140 6.03 -17.01 6.26
C GLY A 140 4.75 -17.34 5.46
N ALA A 141 4.58 -16.77 4.25
CA ALA A 141 3.44 -17.08 3.39
C ALA A 141 3.59 -18.40 2.61
N VAL A 142 4.81 -18.95 2.49
CA VAL A 142 5.08 -20.07 1.57
C VAL A 142 4.96 -21.43 2.24
N GLU A 143 5.20 -21.56 3.55
CA GLU A 143 5.11 -22.85 4.24
C GLU A 143 3.66 -23.30 4.54
N ALA A 144 2.68 -22.39 4.44
CA ALA A 144 1.26 -22.69 4.68
C ALA A 144 0.46 -23.04 3.41
N SER A 145 1.11 -23.17 2.25
CA SER A 145 0.45 -23.75 1.07
C SER A 145 0.56 -25.28 1.15
N PRO A 146 -0.53 -26.02 1.38
CA PRO A 146 -0.47 -27.46 1.18
C PRO A 146 -0.17 -27.65 -0.30
N ARG A 147 1.00 -28.23 -0.60
CA ARG A 147 1.28 -28.80 -1.90
C ARG A 147 0.09 -29.69 -2.24
N ARG A 148 -0.74 -29.25 -3.20
CA ARG A 148 -1.68 -30.17 -3.85
C ARG A 148 -0.80 -31.14 -4.60
N ASP A 149 -0.53 -32.28 -3.98
CA ASP A 149 0.02 -33.44 -4.67
C ASP A 149 -0.95 -33.77 -5.81
N LEU A 150 -0.57 -33.36 -7.02
CA LEU A 150 -1.19 -33.80 -8.25
C LEU A 150 -0.78 -35.27 -8.41
N VAL A 151 -1.59 -36.17 -7.83
CA VAL A 151 -1.61 -37.56 -8.25
C VAL A 151 -2.06 -37.59 -9.71
N ALA A 152 -1.10 -37.84 -10.60
CA ALA A 152 -1.36 -38.20 -11.97
C ALA A 152 -2.09 -39.55 -11.97
N ASP A 153 -3.38 -39.53 -12.28
CA ASP A 153 -4.05 -40.71 -12.82
C ASP A 153 -4.40 -40.44 -14.27
N ALA A 154 -3.84 -41.28 -15.13
CA ALA A 154 -3.92 -41.19 -16.56
C ALA A 154 -4.92 -42.22 -17.06
N THR A 155 -6.15 -41.81 -17.36
CA THR A 155 -7.01 -42.50 -18.33
C THR A 155 -7.93 -41.51 -19.05
N ALA A 156 -7.86 -41.53 -20.37
CA ALA A 156 -8.69 -40.78 -21.31
C ALA A 156 -10.19 -41.12 -21.16
N ASP A 157 -11.10 -40.15 -21.35
CA ASP A 157 -11.83 -39.94 -22.61
C ASP A 157 -12.98 -38.90 -22.52
N THR A 158 -13.16 -38.17 -23.63
CA THR A 158 -14.40 -37.64 -24.24
C THR A 158 -15.32 -36.62 -23.52
N ALA A 159 -15.21 -35.35 -23.99
CA ALA A 159 -16.27 -34.42 -24.45
C ALA A 159 -17.29 -33.70 -23.51
N VAL A 160 -17.53 -32.43 -23.91
CA VAL A 160 -18.77 -31.59 -23.82
C VAL A 160 -18.94 -30.58 -22.65
N ARG A 161 -18.95 -29.29 -23.06
CA ARG A 161 -19.71 -28.07 -22.66
C ARG A 161 -20.23 -27.83 -21.21
N ASN A 162 -19.91 -26.60 -20.77
CA ASN A 162 -20.71 -25.53 -20.15
C ASN A 162 -21.41 -25.67 -18.77
N THR A 163 -21.21 -24.59 -18.00
CA THR A 163 -22.00 -23.98 -16.89
C THR A 163 -21.90 -24.61 -15.50
N PRO A 164 -21.50 -23.85 -14.45
CA PRO A 164 -21.71 -24.27 -13.07
C PRO A 164 -23.07 -23.73 -12.56
N GLN A 165 -24.02 -24.65 -12.39
CA GLN A 165 -25.26 -24.41 -11.69
C GLN A 165 -25.07 -24.73 -10.20
N SER A 166 -25.30 -23.73 -9.37
CA SER A 166 -25.31 -23.77 -7.91
C SER A 166 -26.41 -24.70 -7.39
N MET A 167 -26.06 -25.73 -6.62
CA MET A 167 -26.99 -26.37 -5.67
C MET A 167 -26.28 -26.80 -4.39
N ALA A 168 -26.91 -26.42 -3.28
CA ALA A 168 -26.62 -26.80 -1.91
C ALA A 168 -27.01 -28.27 -1.64
N ARG A 169 -26.19 -28.99 -0.86
CA ARG A 169 -26.55 -30.15 -0.02
C ARG A 169 -25.57 -30.17 1.16
N GLU A 170 -26.06 -29.88 2.37
CA GLU A 170 -26.63 -30.79 3.38
C GLU A 170 -25.58 -31.54 4.21
N ALA A 171 -25.85 -31.51 5.51
CA ALA A 171 -24.98 -31.87 6.61
C ALA A 171 -24.95 -33.37 6.88
N GLY A 172 -23.82 -33.85 7.42
CA GLY A 172 -23.74 -35.10 8.17
C GLY A 172 -22.40 -35.83 7.98
N GLY A 173 -21.57 -35.87 9.03
CA GLY A 173 -20.42 -36.78 9.08
C GLY A 173 -19.28 -36.31 9.98
N MET A 174 -19.38 -36.60 11.28
CA MET A 174 -18.31 -36.42 12.27
C MET A 174 -17.18 -37.43 12.00
N GLY A 175 -15.94 -36.97 11.84
CA GLY A 175 -14.78 -37.83 11.63
C GLY A 175 -13.46 -37.09 11.84
N SER A 176 -12.84 -37.37 12.98
CA SER A 176 -11.59 -36.86 13.54
C SER A 176 -10.48 -36.47 12.54
N GLY A 177 -10.00 -35.24 12.68
CA GLY A 177 -8.73 -34.75 12.17
C GLY A 177 -8.52 -33.35 12.74
N MET A 178 -7.65 -33.21 13.75
CA MET A 178 -7.24 -31.94 14.36
C MET A 178 -6.52 -31.07 13.32
N PHE A 179 -7.27 -30.50 12.39
CA PHE A 179 -6.80 -29.39 11.58
C PHE A 179 -6.89 -28.16 12.47
N ASN A 180 -5.74 -27.57 12.78
CA ASN A 180 -5.67 -26.23 13.32
C ASN A 180 -6.57 -25.34 12.45
N PRO A 181 -7.64 -24.74 12.99
CA PRO A 181 -8.50 -23.87 12.22
C PRO A 181 -7.71 -22.58 12.03
N GLY A 182 -6.80 -22.58 11.06
CA GLY A 182 -6.24 -21.36 10.50
C GLY A 182 -7.44 -20.48 10.18
N ILE A 183 -7.56 -19.39 10.91
CA ILE A 183 -8.68 -18.46 10.87
C ILE A 183 -8.97 -18.17 9.41
N ARG A 184 -10.07 -18.74 8.89
CA ARG A 184 -10.52 -18.43 7.54
C ARG A 184 -10.96 -16.97 7.61
N LEU A 185 -10.09 -16.07 7.15
CA LEU A 185 -10.37 -14.65 7.06
C LEU A 185 -11.69 -14.46 6.31
N ASP A 186 -12.54 -13.57 6.81
CA ASP A 186 -13.84 -13.32 6.21
C ASP A 186 -13.64 -12.86 4.76
N LYS A 187 -14.45 -13.37 3.83
CA LYS A 187 -14.34 -13.06 2.39
C LYS A 187 -14.36 -11.55 2.16
N ARG A 188 -15.20 -10.84 2.90
CA ARG A 188 -15.30 -9.38 2.85
C ARG A 188 -14.00 -8.69 3.27
N GLN A 189 -13.30 -9.21 4.29
CA GLN A 189 -12.02 -8.65 4.73
C GLN A 189 -10.93 -8.86 3.68
N ILE A 190 -10.92 -10.03 3.03
CA ILE A 190 -9.97 -10.33 1.94
C ILE A 190 -10.24 -9.40 0.74
N GLU A 191 -11.50 -9.27 0.32
CA GLU A 191 -11.89 -8.38 -0.78
C GLU A 191 -11.54 -6.91 -0.48
N GLN A 192 -11.80 -6.46 0.76
CA GLN A 192 -11.42 -5.13 1.20
C GLN A 192 -9.90 -4.92 1.10
N ARG A 193 -9.09 -5.89 1.55
CA ARG A 193 -7.63 -5.80 1.44
C ARG A 193 -7.17 -5.72 -0.01
N ILE A 194 -7.72 -6.56 -0.88
CA ILE A 194 -7.39 -6.56 -2.32
C ILE A 194 -7.71 -5.19 -2.94
N GLU A 195 -8.87 -4.63 -2.62
CA GLU A 195 -9.28 -3.33 -3.16
C GLU A 195 -8.38 -2.20 -2.64
N GLU A 196 -8.06 -2.20 -1.35
CA GLU A 196 -7.16 -1.21 -0.76
C GLU A 196 -5.74 -1.30 -1.36
N ASP A 197 -5.21 -2.50 -1.60
CA ASP A 197 -3.92 -2.69 -2.27
C ASP A 197 -3.95 -2.26 -3.74
N ARG A 198 -5.06 -2.53 -4.46
CA ARG A 198 -5.29 -2.01 -5.83
C ARG A 198 -5.27 -0.48 -5.84
N GLU A 199 -5.99 0.13 -4.91
CA GLU A 199 -6.08 1.57 -4.76
C GLU A 199 -4.74 2.22 -4.40
N ARG A 200 -3.89 1.55 -3.60
CA ARG A 200 -2.51 1.99 -3.33
C ARG A 200 -1.65 1.95 -4.59
N HIS A 201 -1.68 0.83 -5.31
CA HIS A 201 -0.88 0.64 -6.51
C HIS A 201 -1.30 1.59 -7.64
N LYS A 202 -2.61 1.82 -7.78
CA LYS A 202 -3.16 2.82 -8.70
C LYS A 202 -2.61 4.21 -8.41
N ARG A 203 -2.73 4.72 -7.17
CA ARG A 203 -2.18 6.02 -6.77
C ARG A 203 -0.67 6.14 -6.98
N ALA A 204 0.08 5.07 -6.71
CA ALA A 204 1.52 5.06 -6.93
C ALA A 204 1.90 5.26 -8.41
N ARG A 205 0.98 4.93 -9.35
CA ARG A 205 1.19 5.10 -10.79
C ARG A 205 0.62 6.39 -11.36
N GLU A 206 -0.35 7.00 -10.69
CA GLU A 206 -1.01 8.25 -11.12
C GLU A 206 -0.04 9.42 -11.32
N GLY A 207 1.13 9.42 -10.64
CA GLY A 207 2.13 10.51 -10.75
C GLY A 207 3.40 10.17 -11.55
N ILE A 208 3.54 8.95 -12.09
CA ILE A 208 4.81 8.51 -12.74
C ILE A 208 5.10 9.32 -14.02
N TRP A 209 4.05 9.70 -14.74
CA TRP A 209 4.15 10.47 -15.98
C TRP A 209 4.36 11.97 -15.74
N ALA A 210 4.11 12.47 -14.53
CA ALA A 210 4.25 13.89 -14.23
C ALA A 210 5.73 14.30 -14.17
N ILE A 211 6.08 15.37 -14.89
CA ILE A 211 7.42 15.95 -14.90
C ILE A 211 7.31 17.34 -14.29
N ALA A 212 7.93 17.54 -13.12
CA ALA A 212 7.88 18.81 -12.43
C ALA A 212 8.87 19.79 -13.05
N GLN A 213 8.36 20.78 -13.79
CA GLN A 213 9.17 21.88 -14.30
C GLN A 213 9.66 22.74 -13.13
N GLN A 214 10.95 23.07 -13.11
CA GLN A 214 11.49 23.97 -12.09
C GLN A 214 10.93 25.37 -12.35
N GLN A 215 10.15 25.92 -11.40
CA GLN A 215 9.78 27.33 -11.42
C GLN A 215 11.03 28.16 -11.10
N HIS A 216 11.85 28.45 -12.10
CA HIS A 216 12.91 29.44 -11.93
C HIS A 216 12.26 30.80 -11.68
N SER A 217 12.57 31.39 -10.52
CA SER A 217 12.11 32.70 -10.04
C SER A 217 12.43 33.87 -11.00
N MET A 218 13.14 33.65 -12.10
CA MET A 218 13.57 34.68 -13.05
C MET A 218 13.64 34.09 -14.47
N GLY A 219 12.49 33.99 -15.15
CA GLY A 219 12.37 34.02 -16.62
C GLY A 219 13.33 33.18 -17.48
N GLY A 220 13.83 32.05 -16.98
CA GLY A 220 14.83 31.25 -17.68
C GLY A 220 14.22 30.02 -18.36
N LEU A 221 14.04 30.09 -19.68
CA LEU A 221 13.83 28.95 -20.61
C LEU A 221 15.06 28.01 -20.69
N ALA A 222 15.93 27.99 -19.68
CA ALA A 222 17.28 27.46 -19.81
C ALA A 222 17.38 25.94 -19.63
N VAL A 223 16.42 25.31 -18.92
CA VAL A 223 16.40 23.86 -18.71
C VAL A 223 14.97 23.39 -18.89
N ASP A 224 14.75 22.58 -19.92
CA ASP A 224 13.48 21.87 -20.13
C ASP A 224 13.59 20.47 -19.51
N ALA A 225 12.94 20.29 -18.36
CA ALA A 225 12.95 19.02 -17.65
C ALA A 225 12.23 17.90 -18.42
N GLU A 226 11.29 18.25 -19.31
CA GLU A 226 10.63 17.27 -20.19
C GLU A 226 11.59 16.76 -21.26
N PHE A 227 12.33 17.68 -21.89
CA PHE A 227 13.35 17.31 -22.88
C PHE A 227 14.44 16.43 -22.27
N GLU A 228 15.03 16.82 -21.14
CA GLU A 228 16.13 16.07 -20.54
C GLU A 228 15.69 14.65 -20.15
N LYS A 229 14.52 14.52 -19.50
CA LYS A 229 13.99 13.21 -19.15
C LYS A 229 13.72 12.36 -20.39
N LEU A 230 13.14 12.93 -21.44
CA LEU A 230 12.89 12.21 -22.69
C LEU A 230 14.19 11.77 -23.37
N TRP A 231 15.23 12.60 -23.28
CA TRP A 231 16.55 12.29 -23.81
C TRP A 231 17.25 11.16 -23.04
N GLU A 232 17.15 11.16 -21.71
CA GLU A 232 17.69 10.11 -20.84
C GLU A 232 16.92 8.78 -20.95
N ASP A 233 15.58 8.85 -20.97
CA ASP A 233 14.69 7.67 -21.01
C ASP A 233 14.47 7.12 -22.43
N GLY A 234 14.99 7.80 -23.46
CA GLY A 234 14.80 7.43 -24.86
C GLY A 234 15.29 6.03 -25.18
N SER A 235 14.40 5.18 -25.69
CA SER A 235 14.76 3.85 -26.19
C SER A 235 15.34 3.91 -27.60
N VAL A 236 16.10 2.87 -27.97
CA VAL A 236 16.52 2.66 -29.36
C VAL A 236 15.28 2.33 -30.20
N VAL A 237 15.22 2.88 -31.41
CA VAL A 237 14.14 2.62 -32.36
C VAL A 237 14.01 1.12 -32.64
N ASP A 238 12.79 0.60 -32.53
CA ASP A 238 12.47 -0.81 -32.76
C ASP A 238 11.39 -1.03 -33.85
N ASP A 239 10.99 -2.29 -34.03
CA ASP A 239 9.99 -2.69 -35.02
C ASP A 239 8.60 -2.09 -34.73
N ASP A 240 8.25 -1.89 -33.45
CA ASP A 240 6.97 -1.29 -33.06
C ASP A 240 6.92 0.20 -33.45
N ASP A 241 8.05 0.92 -33.34
CA ASP A 241 8.17 2.31 -33.81
C ASP A 241 7.95 2.42 -35.33
N TYR A 242 8.56 1.51 -36.11
CA TYR A 242 8.37 1.48 -37.57
C TYR A 242 6.92 1.15 -37.95
N GLN A 243 6.29 0.24 -37.22
CA GLN A 243 4.89 -0.11 -37.43
C GLN A 243 3.98 1.08 -37.13
N MET A 244 4.20 1.78 -36.01
CA MET A 244 3.45 2.97 -35.62
C MET A 244 3.58 4.09 -36.68
N ALA A 245 4.81 4.35 -37.17
CA ALA A 245 5.04 5.36 -38.20
C ALA A 245 4.33 5.02 -39.52
N ARG A 246 4.29 3.74 -39.89
CA ARG A 246 3.57 3.27 -41.07
C ARG A 246 2.06 3.47 -40.94
N GLU A 247 1.49 3.08 -39.80
CA GLU A 247 0.06 3.24 -39.53
C GLU A 247 -0.35 4.72 -39.57
N GLU A 248 0.43 5.60 -38.94
CA GLU A 248 0.20 7.04 -38.93
C GLU A 248 0.29 7.66 -40.34
N ALA A 249 1.20 7.17 -41.19
CA ALA A 249 1.30 7.59 -42.59
C ALA A 249 0.10 7.13 -43.43
N GLU A 250 -0.38 5.90 -43.21
CA GLU A 250 -1.57 5.36 -43.86
C GLU A 250 -2.84 6.13 -43.45
N GLU A 251 -2.97 6.51 -42.17
CA GLU A 251 -4.06 7.36 -41.67
C GLU A 251 -4.04 8.76 -42.28
N ARG A 252 -2.88 9.44 -42.30
CA ARG A 252 -2.76 10.77 -42.93
C ARG A 252 -3.20 10.75 -44.39
N ARG A 253 -2.81 9.73 -45.14
CA ARG A 253 -3.22 9.58 -46.55
C ARG A 253 -4.73 9.45 -46.68
N LYS A 254 -5.38 8.64 -45.83
CA LYS A 254 -6.83 8.50 -45.82
C LYS A 254 -7.52 9.84 -45.53
N HIS A 255 -7.02 10.62 -44.58
CA HIS A 255 -7.62 11.92 -44.23
C HIS A 255 -7.52 12.95 -45.36
N LEU A 256 -6.40 12.98 -46.08
CA LEU A 256 -6.21 13.86 -47.24
C LEU A 256 -7.17 13.54 -48.40
N GLU A 257 -7.59 12.27 -48.57
CA GLU A 257 -8.58 11.88 -49.57
C GLU A 257 -9.98 12.49 -49.32
N PHE A 258 -10.27 12.96 -48.10
CA PHE A 258 -11.55 13.59 -47.75
C PHE A 258 -11.54 15.13 -47.79
N ASP A 259 -10.36 15.77 -47.90
CA ASP A 259 -10.24 17.24 -47.97
C ASP A 259 -10.44 17.79 -49.40
N ASP A 260 -10.51 16.91 -50.41
CA ASP A 260 -10.66 17.26 -51.83
C ASP A 260 -12.14 17.38 -52.31
N TYR A 261 -13.12 17.51 -51.38
CA TYR A 261 -14.56 17.66 -51.69
C TYR A 261 -15.21 18.93 -51.11
#